data_AF-A0A4U0FCC9-F1
#
_entry.id   AF-A0A4U0FCC9-F1
#
_cell.length_a   1.000
_cell.length_b   1.000
_cell.length_c   1.000
_cell.angle_alpha   90.00
_cell.angle_beta   90.00
_cell.angle_gamma   90.00
#
_symmetry.space_group_name_H-M   'P 1'
#
loop_
_entity.id
_entity.type
_entity.pdbx_description
1 polymer ?
#
loop_
_entity_poly.entity_id
_entity_poly.type
_entity_poly.pdbx_seq_one_letter_code
_entity_poly.pdbx_strand_id
1 'polypeptide(L)'
;MVKRLLMYSLISVVSYFAGVFCYLGALRLFYDQGMGSDMNLIWAWIGFPYFFFVVPLYAGIILFLRAIRRYSLILQTIVFLIPGFLAMGAAYFPYGLYLLMNPISKEASLFYCCYTATAILFSCGSWYTEKWLKP
;
A
#
# COMPACT_ATOMS: atom_id res chain seq x y z
N MET A 1 8.40 15.73 -17.52
CA MET A 1 8.11 15.85 -16.07
C MET A 1 6.62 15.62 -15.75
N VAL A 2 5.69 16.41 -16.30
CA VAL A 2 4.23 16.31 -16.02
C VAL A 2 3.63 14.92 -16.30
N LYS A 3 3.93 14.31 -17.45
CA LYS A 3 3.42 12.96 -17.81
C LYS A 3 3.81 11.88 -16.80
N ARG A 4 5.03 11.97 -16.27
CA ARG A 4 5.54 11.01 -15.27
C ARG A 4 4.81 11.19 -13.94
N LEU A 5 4.60 12.44 -13.50
CA LEU A 5 3.84 12.74 -12.29
C LEU A 5 2.40 12.22 -12.39
N LEU A 6 1.71 12.47 -13.51
CA LEU A 6 0.36 11.96 -13.75
C LEU A 6 0.28 10.43 -13.70
N MET A 7 1.26 9.73 -14.29
CA MET A 7 1.32 8.26 -14.24
C MET A 7 1.50 7.76 -12.81
N TYR A 8 2.43 8.35 -12.02
CA TYR A 8 2.63 7.96 -10.62
C TYR A 8 1.41 8.27 -9.74
N SER A 9 0.73 9.38 -9.97
CA SER A 9 -0.54 9.70 -9.29
C SER A 9 -1.63 8.67 -9.63
N LEU A 10 -1.76 8.29 -10.91
CA LEU A 10 -2.73 7.29 -11.33
C LEU A 10 -2.40 5.91 -10.74
N ILE A 11 -1.13 5.51 -10.74
CA ILE A 11 -0.67 4.27 -10.10
C ILE A 11 -1.01 4.28 -8.61
N SER A 12 -0.76 5.38 -7.91
CA SER A 12 -1.12 5.52 -6.49
C SER A 12 -2.61 5.30 -6.24
N VAL A 13 -3.47 5.91 -7.05
CA VAL A 13 -4.92 5.77 -6.93
C VAL A 13 -5.37 4.34 -7.24
N VAL A 14 -4.86 3.73 -8.31
CA VAL A 14 -5.21 2.35 -8.68
C VAL A 14 -4.72 1.35 -7.62
N SER A 15 -3.49 1.51 -7.13
CA SER A 15 -2.94 0.71 -6.06
C SER A 15 -3.78 0.81 -4.79
N TYR A 16 -4.20 2.01 -4.41
CA TYR A 16 -5.10 2.23 -3.28
C TYR A 16 -6.39 1.42 -3.40
N PHE A 17 -7.12 1.58 -4.51
CA PHE A 17 -8.38 0.87 -4.72
C PHE A 17 -8.19 -0.64 -4.71
N ALA A 18 -7.12 -1.14 -5.33
CA ALA A 18 -6.84 -2.57 -5.30
C ALA A 18 -6.53 -3.09 -3.88
N GLY A 19 -5.81 -2.31 -3.06
CA GLY A 19 -5.63 -2.62 -1.64
C GLY A 19 -6.97 -2.72 -0.91
N VAL A 20 -7.85 -1.72 -1.10
CA VAL A 20 -9.19 -1.71 -0.50
C VAL A 20 -10.04 -2.89 -0.99
N PHE A 21 -10.01 -3.23 -2.28
CA PHE A 21 -10.71 -4.41 -2.79
C PHE A 21 -10.17 -5.72 -2.21
N CYS A 22 -8.85 -5.85 -2.05
CA CYS A 22 -8.25 -7.00 -1.39
C CYS A 22 -8.64 -7.07 0.09
N TYR A 23 -8.69 -5.94 0.79
CA TYR A 23 -9.18 -5.87 2.17
C TYR A 23 -10.62 -6.38 2.28
N LEU A 24 -11.52 -5.83 1.46
CA LEU A 24 -12.94 -6.19 1.48
C LEU A 24 -13.19 -7.63 1.02
N GLY A 25 -12.45 -8.08 0.02
CA GLY A 25 -12.47 -9.46 -0.45
C GLY A 25 -12.01 -10.43 0.64
N ALA A 26 -10.91 -10.11 1.33
CA ALA A 26 -10.40 -10.93 2.43
C ALA A 26 -11.36 -10.91 3.63
N LEU A 27 -11.96 -9.76 3.95
CA LEU A 27 -12.98 -9.65 4.99
C LEU A 27 -14.17 -10.57 4.72
N ARG A 28 -14.63 -10.59 3.47
CA ARG A 28 -15.76 -11.42 3.05
C ARG A 28 -15.40 -12.91 2.99
N LEU A 29 -14.23 -13.26 2.47
CA LEU A 29 -13.83 -14.64 2.22
C LEU A 29 -13.34 -15.38 3.47
N PHE A 30 -12.57 -14.70 4.34
CA PHE A 30 -11.95 -15.35 5.50
C PHE A 30 -12.72 -15.13 6.80
N TYR A 31 -13.53 -14.08 6.88
CA TYR A 31 -14.25 -13.74 8.11
C TYR A 31 -15.76 -13.75 7.96
N ASP A 32 -16.29 -14.01 6.76
CA ASP A 32 -17.72 -13.97 6.40
C ASP A 32 -18.43 -12.68 6.83
N GLN A 33 -17.65 -11.60 7.02
CA GLN A 33 -18.14 -10.30 7.44
C GLN A 33 -18.41 -9.42 6.20
N GLY A 34 -19.55 -8.74 6.22
CA GLY A 34 -19.94 -7.79 5.18
C GLY A 34 -19.50 -6.36 5.50
N MET A 35 -19.74 -5.44 4.57
CA MET A 35 -19.64 -4.00 4.82
C MET A 35 -20.70 -3.59 5.84
N GLY A 36 -20.31 -3.48 7.12
CA GLY A 36 -21.14 -2.91 8.17
C GLY A 36 -21.21 -1.39 8.12
N SER A 37 -21.81 -0.77 9.15
CA SER A 37 -21.92 0.69 9.32
C SER A 37 -20.60 1.45 9.31
N ASP A 38 -19.46 0.75 9.45
CA ASP A 38 -18.15 1.34 9.69
C ASP A 38 -17.32 1.52 8.42
N MET A 39 -17.95 1.44 7.25
CA MET A 39 -17.26 1.55 5.96
C MET A 39 -16.48 2.88 5.85
N ASN A 40 -17.07 3.99 6.29
CA ASN A 40 -16.42 5.30 6.28
C ASN A 40 -15.15 5.34 7.15
N LEU A 41 -15.15 4.61 8.28
CA LEU A 41 -13.96 4.43 9.11
C LEU A 41 -12.93 3.63 8.33
N ILE A 42 -13.27 2.48 7.75
CA ILE A 42 -12.30 1.68 6.97
C ILE A 42 -11.63 2.49 5.86
N TRP A 43 -12.38 3.29 5.10
CA TRP A 43 -11.82 4.18 4.07
C TRP A 43 -10.86 5.21 4.65
N ALA A 44 -11.20 5.85 5.77
CA ALA A 44 -10.31 6.81 6.42
C ALA A 44 -9.05 6.15 7.01
N TRP A 45 -9.19 4.95 7.57
CA TRP A 45 -8.12 4.23 8.28
C TRP A 45 -7.16 3.57 7.30
N ILE A 46 -7.58 3.23 6.08
CA ILE A 46 -6.66 2.80 5.01
C ILE A 46 -6.16 4.00 4.21
N GLY A 47 -7.04 4.96 3.90
CA GLY A 47 -6.75 6.08 3.00
C GLY A 47 -5.74 7.06 3.57
N PHE A 48 -5.95 7.53 4.80
CA PHE A 48 -5.06 8.50 5.43
C PHE A 48 -3.61 7.99 5.53
N PRO A 49 -3.32 6.82 6.14
CA PRO A 49 -1.95 6.33 6.20
C PRO A 49 -1.38 5.99 4.82
N TYR A 50 -2.19 5.51 3.88
CA TYR A 50 -1.72 5.23 2.54
C TYR A 50 -1.21 6.49 1.82
N PHE A 51 -2.04 7.52 1.69
CA PHE A 51 -1.68 8.71 0.93
C PHE A 51 -0.63 9.59 1.62
N PHE A 52 -0.67 9.69 2.95
CA PHE A 52 0.23 10.59 3.69
C PHE A 52 1.53 9.93 4.17
N PHE A 53 1.57 8.61 4.32
CA PHE A 53 2.79 7.90 4.75
C PHE A 53 3.31 6.94 3.69
N VAL A 54 2.49 6.02 3.17
CA VAL A 54 2.95 4.97 2.25
C VAL A 54 3.43 5.55 0.93
N VAL A 55 2.65 6.43 0.30
CA VAL A 55 2.96 6.98 -1.03
C VAL A 55 4.26 7.81 -1.03
N PRO A 56 4.50 8.74 -0.08
CA PRO A 56 5.79 9.44 0.03
C PRO A 56 6.96 8.48 0.24
N LEU A 57 6.78 7.44 1.07
CA LEU A 57 7.82 6.44 1.30
C LEU A 57 8.12 5.62 0.04
N TYR A 58 7.10 5.20 -0.72
CA TYR A 58 7.27 4.53 -2.01
C TYR A 58 8.05 5.40 -3.00
N ALA A 59 7.69 6.69 -3.11
CA ALA A 59 8.42 7.62 -3.95
C ALA A 59 9.89 7.76 -3.53
N GLY A 60 10.16 7.91 -2.23
CA GLY A 60 11.52 7.96 -1.67
C GLY A 60 12.32 6.70 -1.95
N ILE A 61 11.73 5.51 -1.75
CA ILE A 61 12.35 4.22 -2.04
C ILE A 61 12.68 4.10 -3.53
N ILE A 62 11.79 4.53 -4.44
CA ILE A 62 12.06 4.52 -5.88
C ILE A 62 13.27 5.39 -6.22
N LEU A 63 13.31 6.62 -5.68
CA LEU A 63 14.44 7.54 -5.91
C LEU A 63 15.75 6.95 -5.37
N PHE A 64 15.71 6.34 -4.18
CA PHE A 64 16.86 5.68 -3.59
C PHE A 64 17.35 4.49 -4.42
N LEU A 65 16.44 3.58 -4.83
CA LEU A 65 16.78 2.42 -5.66
C LEU A 65 17.37 2.82 -7.02
N ARG A 66 16.93 3.97 -7.58
CA ARG A 66 17.55 4.54 -8.79
C ARG A 66 18.95 5.06 -8.51
N ALA A 67 19.16 5.78 -7.41
CA ALA A 67 20.47 6.31 -7.05
C ALA A 67 21.53 5.20 -6.92
N ILE A 68 21.15 4.05 -6.35
CA ILE A 68 22.04 2.89 -6.20
C ILE A 68 22.05 1.94 -7.41
N ARG A 69 21.36 2.28 -8.50
CA ARG A 69 21.21 1.46 -9.72
C ARG A 69 20.69 0.03 -9.48
N ARG A 70 19.98 -0.23 -8.37
CA ARG A 70 19.36 -1.52 -8.05
C ARG A 70 17.85 -1.48 -8.31
N TYR A 71 17.48 -1.17 -9.55
CA TYR A 71 16.09 -1.05 -9.96
C TYR A 71 15.52 -2.41 -10.42
N SER A 72 15.09 -3.24 -9.46
CA SER A 72 14.44 -4.53 -9.73
C SER A 72 13.00 -4.54 -9.18
N LEU A 73 12.06 -5.09 -9.95
CA LEU A 73 10.66 -5.23 -9.56
C LEU A 73 10.51 -5.99 -8.23
N ILE A 74 11.23 -7.11 -8.10
CA ILE A 74 11.18 -7.95 -6.90
C ILE A 74 11.68 -7.17 -5.68
N LEU A 75 12.80 -6.46 -5.84
CA LEU A 75 13.37 -5.67 -4.76
C LEU A 75 12.43 -4.53 -4.34
N GLN A 76 11.80 -3.86 -5.30
CA GLN A 76 10.80 -2.83 -5.01
C GLN A 76 9.64 -3.38 -4.21
N THR A 77 9.04 -4.49 -4.65
CA THR A 77 7.92 -5.10 -3.94
C THR A 77 8.31 -5.43 -2.51
N ILE A 78 9.47 -6.08 -2.29
CA ILE A 78 9.96 -6.43 -0.95
C ILE A 78 10.14 -5.17 -0.08
N VAL A 79 10.79 -4.13 -0.61
CA VAL A 79 11.07 -2.90 0.14
C VAL A 79 9.79 -2.10 0.39
N PHE A 80 8.79 -2.18 -0.49
CA PHE A 80 7.47 -1.55 -0.32
C PHE A 80 6.57 -2.23 0.72
N LEU A 81 6.81 -3.50 1.04
CA LEU A 81 6.08 -4.14 2.14
C LEU A 81 6.40 -3.48 3.49
N ILE A 82 7.64 -3.03 3.68
CA ILE A 82 8.09 -2.41 4.93
C ILE A 82 7.23 -1.19 5.33
N PRO A 83 7.14 -0.12 4.52
CA PRO A 83 6.30 1.03 4.87
C PRO A 83 4.81 0.69 4.86
N GLY A 84 4.36 -0.31 4.08
CA GLY A 84 2.98 -0.80 4.14
C GLY A 84 2.63 -1.42 5.49
N PHE A 85 3.54 -2.23 6.06
CA PHE A 85 3.35 -2.82 7.39
C PHE A 85 3.47 -1.78 8.50
N LEU A 86 4.36 -0.79 8.35
CA LEU A 86 4.45 0.33 9.29
C LEU A 86 3.20 1.22 9.25
N ALA A 87 2.57 1.37 8.08
CA ALA A 87 1.35 2.13 7.91
C ALA A 87 0.16 1.55 8.69
N MET A 88 0.18 0.26 9.04
CA MET A 88 -0.78 -0.34 9.96
C MET A 88 -0.71 0.31 11.36
N GLY A 89 0.49 0.65 11.82
CA GLY A 89 0.69 1.38 13.08
C GLY A 89 0.05 2.77 13.08
N ALA A 90 0.01 3.41 11.92
CA ALA A 90 -0.62 4.72 11.73
C ALA A 90 -2.12 4.62 11.41
N ALA A 91 -2.55 3.56 10.73
CA ALA A 91 -3.93 3.32 10.34
C ALA A 91 -4.89 3.29 11.51
N TYR A 92 -4.43 2.73 12.65
CA TYR A 92 -5.29 2.41 13.78
C TYR A 92 -5.06 3.19 15.07
N PHE A 93 -4.58 4.44 15.05
CA PHE A 93 -4.33 5.20 16.29
C PHE A 93 -5.63 5.35 17.12
N PRO A 94 -5.79 4.76 18.33
CA PRO A 94 -4.80 4.33 19.35
C PRO A 94 -4.41 2.82 19.43
N TYR A 95 -5.06 1.93 18.68
CA TYR A 95 -4.76 0.49 18.63
C TYR A 95 -3.74 0.08 17.54
N GLY A 96 -3.18 1.02 16.78
CA GLY A 96 -2.23 0.71 15.69
C GLY A 96 -0.96 0.04 16.20
N LEU A 97 -0.44 0.51 17.35
CA LEU A 97 0.65 -0.17 18.06
C LEU A 97 0.24 -1.56 18.57
N TYR A 98 -1.00 -1.72 19.01
CA TYR A 98 -1.53 -3.02 19.44
C TYR A 98 -1.59 -4.03 18.28
N LEU A 99 -1.97 -3.59 17.07
CA LEU A 99 -1.96 -4.42 15.87
C LEU A 99 -0.53 -4.83 15.47
N LEU A 100 0.45 -3.95 15.63
CA LEU A 100 1.87 -4.27 15.43
C LEU A 100 2.37 -5.28 16.46
N MET A 101 1.89 -5.22 17.71
CA MET A 101 2.24 -6.16 18.78
C MET A 101 1.50 -7.50 18.66
N ASN A 102 0.35 -7.53 17.97
CA ASN A 102 -0.43 -8.74 17.68
C ASN A 102 -0.54 -8.98 16.16
N PRO A 103 0.57 -9.38 15.50
CA PRO A 103 0.62 -9.55 14.06
C PRO A 103 -0.26 -10.69 13.52
N ILE A 104 -0.77 -11.57 14.39
CA ILE A 104 -1.64 -12.70 14.02
C ILE A 104 -3.13 -12.35 14.21
N SER A 105 -3.46 -11.12 14.63
CA SER A 105 -4.85 -10.68 14.74
C SER A 105 -5.56 -10.68 13.38
N LYS A 106 -6.89 -10.83 13.43
CA LYS A 106 -7.73 -10.86 12.22
C LYS A 106 -7.68 -9.52 11.47
N GLU A 107 -7.56 -8.45 12.23
CA GLU A 107 -7.48 -7.09 11.73
C GLU A 107 -6.11 -6.85 11.08
N ALA A 108 -5.02 -7.29 11.73
CA ALA A 108 -3.68 -7.16 11.17
C ALA A 108 -3.52 -7.94 9.85
N SER A 109 -4.08 -9.15 9.75
CA SER A 109 -4.02 -9.95 8.52
C SER A 109 -4.71 -9.27 7.34
N LEU A 110 -5.84 -8.59 7.57
CA LEU A 110 -6.55 -7.82 6.55
C LEU A 110 -5.74 -6.59 6.10
N PHE A 111 -5.11 -5.87 7.03
CA PHE A 111 -4.21 -4.77 6.68
C PHE A 111 -2.98 -5.26 5.93
N TYR A 112 -2.38 -6.40 6.30
CA TYR A 112 -1.28 -7.00 5.54
C TYR A 112 -1.71 -7.38 4.13
N CYS A 113 -2.88 -7.98 3.96
CA CYS A 113 -3.43 -8.29 2.64
C CYS A 113 -3.59 -7.02 1.79
N CYS A 114 -4.19 -5.98 2.37
CA CYS A 114 -4.37 -4.67 1.74
C CYS A 114 -3.03 -4.07 1.28
N TYR A 115 -2.09 -3.86 2.20
CA TYR A 115 -0.83 -3.19 1.89
C TYR A 115 0.11 -4.03 1.01
N THR A 116 0.00 -5.36 1.06
CA THR A 116 0.69 -6.26 0.13
C THR A 116 0.18 -6.05 -1.29
N ALA A 117 -1.14 -5.98 -1.49
CA ALA A 117 -1.73 -5.69 -2.79
C ALA A 117 -1.32 -4.30 -3.30
N THR A 118 -1.32 -3.28 -2.43
CA THR A 118 -0.83 -1.95 -2.81
C THR A 118 0.64 -1.97 -3.23
N ALA A 119 1.49 -2.70 -2.50
CA ALA A 119 2.92 -2.80 -2.77
C ALA A 119 3.19 -3.45 -4.13
N ILE A 120 2.51 -4.56 -4.43
CA ILE A 120 2.64 -5.29 -5.70
C ILE A 120 2.19 -4.41 -6.87
N LEU A 121 1.03 -3.77 -6.79
CA LEU A 121 0.54 -2.96 -7.90
C LEU A 121 1.36 -1.69 -8.10
N PHE A 122 1.82 -1.08 -7.02
CA PHE A 122 2.64 0.12 -7.11
C PHE A 122 4.03 -0.20 -7.67
N SER A 123 4.64 -1.32 -7.26
CA SER A 123 5.92 -1.78 -7.84
C SER A 123 5.77 -2.14 -9.32
N CYS A 124 4.73 -2.90 -9.69
CA CYS A 124 4.43 -3.21 -11.09
C CYS A 124 4.24 -1.92 -11.92
N GLY A 125 3.34 -1.04 -11.49
CA GLY A 125 3.03 0.20 -12.19
C GLY A 125 4.25 1.11 -12.33
N SER A 126 5.03 1.29 -11.26
CA SER A 126 6.23 2.11 -11.28
C SER A 126 7.33 1.51 -12.18
N TRP A 127 7.55 0.19 -12.12
CA TRP A 127 8.51 -0.51 -12.96
C TRP A 127 8.18 -0.42 -14.45
N TYR A 128 6.90 -0.63 -14.80
CA TYR A 128 6.44 -0.42 -16.17
C TYR A 128 6.64 1.04 -16.58
N THR A 129 6.23 2.00 -15.74
CA THR A 129 6.38 3.42 -16.03
C THR A 129 7.84 3.80 -16.30
N GLU A 130 8.80 3.26 -15.55
CA GLU A 130 10.22 3.51 -15.81
C GLU A 130 10.75 2.87 -17.08
N LYS A 131 10.25 1.69 -17.46
CA LYS A 131 10.64 1.05 -18.71
C LYS A 131 10.11 1.78 -19.94
N TRP A 132 8.87 2.26 -19.88
CA TRP A 132 8.19 2.91 -21.01
C TRP A 132 8.51 4.39 -21.12
N LEU A 133 8.62 5.09 -20.00
CA LEU A 133 9.07 6.49 -19.95
C LEU A 133 10.57 6.50 -19.65
N LYS A 134 11.39 6.02 -20.60
CA LYS A 134 12.84 6.21 -20.54
C LYS A 134 13.15 7.72 -20.33
N PRO A 135 14.17 8.07 -19.54
CA PRO A 135 14.63 9.45 -19.45
C PRO A 135 15.03 10.00 -20.82
#